data_AF-A0A0K2LCK6-F1
#
_entry.id   AF-A0A0K2LCK6-F1
#
_cell.length_a   1.000
_cell.length_b   1.000
_cell.length_c   1.000
_cell.angle_alpha   90.00
_cell.angle_beta   90.00
_cell.angle_gamma   90.00
#
_symmetry.space_group_name_H-M   'P 1'
#
loop_
_entity.id
_entity.type
_entity.pdbx_description
1 polymer ?
#
loop_
_entity_poly.entity_id
_entity_poly.type
_entity_poly.pdbx_seq_one_letter_code
_entity_poly.pdbx_strand_id
1 'polypeptide(L)'
;MKKRIMPLLGLLLTIIPMSHTTVVEAQANHEIKFVKTYNKLRKINQKLSHKLYEEQQANTKSSEDWAKFVKNIKFLKNNQVELYVTSSFKELKSSQRENIVNQAQLFTLRIADSWKDFGQTTYMDGLATIIFCDGGYVGRSKYLDNKEFTWNK
;
A
#
# COMPACT_ATOMS: atom_id res chain seq x y z
N MET A 1 -21.01 -85.20 -21.88
CA MET A 1 -21.95 -84.16 -21.45
C MET A 1 -21.57 -83.64 -20.06
N LYS A 2 -21.06 -82.40 -19.97
CA LYS A 2 -21.16 -81.52 -18.78
C LYS A 2 -20.99 -80.08 -19.26
N LYS A 3 -21.91 -79.22 -18.84
CA LYS A 3 -22.20 -77.87 -19.33
C LYS A 3 -21.54 -76.80 -18.44
N ARG A 4 -21.12 -75.70 -19.09
CA ARG A 4 -21.02 -74.29 -18.61
C ARG A 4 -20.01 -74.07 -17.46
N ILE A 5 -19.33 -72.92 -17.29
CA ILE A 5 -19.75 -71.52 -17.28
C ILE A 5 -18.50 -70.66 -17.57
N MET A 6 -18.65 -69.62 -18.39
CA MET A 6 -17.70 -68.52 -18.59
C MET A 6 -17.89 -67.48 -17.46
N PRO A 7 -16.83 -66.78 -17.02
CA PRO A 7 -16.98 -65.38 -16.66
C PRO A 7 -16.06 -64.48 -17.48
N LEU A 8 -16.70 -63.40 -17.96
CA LEU A 8 -16.11 -62.17 -18.46
C LEU A 8 -15.46 -61.35 -17.32
N LEU A 9 -14.68 -60.33 -17.71
CA LEU A 9 -14.20 -59.17 -16.93
C LEU A 9 -12.99 -59.41 -15.99
N GLY A 10 -11.96 -58.57 -15.94
CA GLY A 10 -11.85 -57.22 -16.49
C GLY A 10 -10.41 -56.70 -16.52
N LEU A 11 -10.18 -55.81 -17.47
CA LEU A 11 -8.96 -55.01 -17.63
C LEU A 11 -9.02 -53.88 -16.59
N LEU A 12 -8.18 -53.95 -15.55
CA LEU A 12 -7.98 -52.85 -14.59
C LEU A 12 -7.01 -51.85 -15.22
N LEU A 13 -7.55 -50.79 -15.85
CA LEU A 13 -6.78 -49.57 -16.12
C LEU A 13 -6.74 -48.76 -14.82
N THR A 14 -5.59 -48.76 -14.15
CA THR A 14 -5.33 -47.80 -13.07
C THR A 14 -5.03 -46.44 -13.70
N ILE A 15 -6.07 -45.60 -13.80
CA ILE A 15 -5.89 -44.17 -14.03
C ILE A 15 -5.36 -43.59 -12.71
N ILE A 16 -4.07 -43.29 -12.64
CA ILE A 16 -3.53 -42.41 -11.57
C ILE A 16 -3.84 -40.98 -12.01
N PRO A 17 -4.69 -40.21 -11.28
CA PRO A 17 -4.82 -38.79 -11.55
C PRO A 17 -3.59 -38.06 -10.98
N MET A 18 -2.55 -37.90 -11.80
CA MET A 18 -1.47 -36.94 -11.53
C MET A 18 -1.92 -35.53 -11.95
N SER A 19 -2.64 -34.80 -11.10
CA SER A 19 -2.83 -33.34 -11.29
C SER A 19 -3.49 -32.57 -10.12
N HIS A 20 -3.39 -33.03 -8.86
CA HIS A 20 -4.04 -32.32 -7.74
C HIS A 20 -3.12 -31.67 -6.70
N THR A 21 -1.80 -31.88 -6.74
CA THR A 21 -0.89 -31.32 -5.73
C THR A 21 -0.39 -29.92 -6.07
N THR A 22 -0.08 -29.64 -7.33
CA THR A 22 0.54 -28.36 -7.74
C THR A 22 -0.40 -27.16 -7.67
N VAL A 23 -1.69 -27.33 -7.95
CA VAL A 23 -2.68 -26.24 -7.96
C VAL A 23 -3.01 -25.77 -6.54
N VAL A 24 -3.18 -26.71 -5.60
CA VAL A 24 -3.52 -26.41 -4.19
C VAL A 24 -2.35 -25.73 -3.50
N GLU A 25 -1.12 -26.19 -3.74
CA GLU A 25 0.09 -25.59 -3.15
C GLU A 25 0.35 -24.16 -3.70
N ALA A 26 0.15 -23.94 -5.00
CA ALA A 26 0.29 -22.61 -5.59
C ALA A 26 -0.74 -21.60 -5.03
N GLN A 27 -1.99 -22.04 -4.82
CA GLN A 27 -3.05 -21.20 -4.27
C GLN A 27 -2.80 -20.87 -2.78
N ALA A 28 -2.41 -21.85 -1.97
CA ALA A 28 -2.08 -21.64 -0.56
C ALA A 28 -0.87 -20.68 -0.40
N ASN A 29 0.16 -20.84 -1.24
CA ASN A 29 1.33 -19.95 -1.22
C ASN A 29 0.98 -18.50 -1.61
N HIS A 30 0.04 -18.31 -2.54
CA HIS A 30 -0.44 -16.98 -2.91
C HIS A 30 -1.19 -16.30 -1.77
N GLU A 31 -2.07 -17.03 -1.10
CA GLU A 31 -2.86 -16.53 0.04
C GLU A 31 -1.95 -16.13 1.21
N ILE A 32 -0.98 -16.97 1.57
CA ILE A 32 0.00 -16.68 2.62
C ILE A 32 0.79 -15.40 2.29
N LYS A 33 1.24 -15.23 1.03
CA LYS A 33 1.97 -14.03 0.59
C LYS A 33 1.09 -12.78 0.65
N PHE A 34 -0.19 -12.90 0.28
CA PHE A 34 -1.15 -11.80 0.36
C PHE A 34 -1.36 -11.35 1.81
N VAL A 35 -1.64 -12.30 2.71
CA VAL A 35 -1.84 -12.04 4.15
C VAL A 35 -0.60 -11.39 4.78
N LYS A 36 0.61 -11.88 4.46
CA LYS A 36 1.87 -11.29 4.94
C LYS A 36 2.03 -9.85 4.47
N THR A 37 1.75 -9.58 3.20
CA THR A 37 1.84 -8.23 2.61
C THR A 37 0.81 -7.28 3.24
N TYR A 38 -0.44 -7.74 3.40
CA TYR A 38 -1.50 -6.98 4.05
C TYR A 38 -1.14 -6.63 5.50
N ASN A 39 -0.68 -7.61 6.28
CA ASN A 39 -0.27 -7.40 7.66
C ASN A 39 0.90 -6.42 7.78
N LYS A 40 1.86 -6.47 6.84
CA LYS A 40 2.97 -5.52 6.77
C LYS A 40 2.46 -4.10 6.51
N LEU A 41 1.58 -3.90 5.53
CA LEU A 41 0.97 -2.60 5.24
C LEU A 41 0.15 -2.09 6.43
N ARG A 42 -0.61 -2.97 7.09
CA ARG A 42 -1.37 -2.62 8.30
C ARG A 42 -0.45 -2.09 9.40
N LYS A 43 0.68 -2.77 9.67
CA LYS A 43 1.67 -2.32 10.67
C LYS A 43 2.29 -0.97 10.31
N ILE A 44 2.67 -0.77 9.04
CA ILE A 44 3.20 0.51 8.56
C ILE A 44 2.18 1.63 8.81
N ASN A 45 0.93 1.43 8.38
CA ASN A 45 -0.13 2.44 8.54
C ASN A 45 -0.47 2.71 10.00
N GLN A 46 -0.49 1.69 10.85
CA GLN A 46 -0.68 1.88 12.30
C GLN A 46 0.44 2.76 12.90
N LYS A 47 1.70 2.50 12.55
CA LYS A 47 2.82 3.32 13.03
C LYS A 47 2.79 4.73 12.45
N LEU A 48 2.44 4.89 11.17
CA LEU A 48 2.27 6.20 10.54
C LEU A 48 1.23 7.04 11.27
N SER A 49 0.03 6.49 11.50
CA SER A 49 -1.03 7.22 12.21
C SER A 49 -0.62 7.60 13.62
N HIS A 50 0.03 6.69 14.35
CA HIS A 50 0.51 6.97 15.71
C HIS A 50 1.58 8.07 15.74
N LYS A 51 2.60 7.96 14.87
CA LYS A 51 3.68 8.95 14.79
C LYS A 51 3.19 10.31 14.31
N LEU A 52 2.22 10.35 13.38
CA LEU A 52 1.63 11.60 12.91
C LEU A 52 0.90 12.31 14.05
N TYR A 53 0.16 11.56 14.86
CA TYR A 53 -0.49 12.10 16.05
C TYR A 53 0.54 12.68 17.04
N GLU A 54 1.64 11.98 17.31
CA GLU A 54 2.73 12.51 18.15
C GLU A 54 3.33 13.81 17.58
N GLU A 55 3.59 13.85 16.27
CA GLU A 55 4.12 15.03 15.57
C GLU A 55 3.19 16.25 15.74
N GLN A 56 1.88 16.04 15.57
CA GLN A 56 0.86 17.08 15.73
C GLN A 56 0.80 17.63 17.15
N GLN A 57 0.97 16.77 18.16
CA GLN A 57 0.95 17.18 19.56
C GLN A 57 2.23 17.92 19.96
N ALA A 58 3.38 17.50 19.44
CA ALA A 58 4.68 18.12 19.75
C ALA A 58 4.79 19.55 19.21
N ASN A 59 4.21 19.83 18.04
CA ASN A 59 4.44 21.06 17.30
C ASN A 59 3.32 22.12 17.41
N THR A 60 2.46 22.02 18.42
CA THR A 60 1.31 22.93 18.66
C THR A 60 1.64 24.43 18.74
N LYS A 61 2.93 24.81 18.84
CA LYS A 61 3.38 26.21 19.00
C LYS A 61 3.95 26.85 17.73
N SER A 62 4.16 26.11 16.65
CA SER A 62 4.76 26.65 15.41
C SER A 62 3.72 26.89 14.31
N SER A 63 3.69 28.11 13.77
CA SER A 63 2.85 28.47 12.62
C SER A 63 3.29 27.79 11.31
N GLU A 64 4.52 27.27 11.26
CA GLU A 64 5.11 26.60 10.09
C GLU A 64 4.98 25.07 10.12
N ASP A 65 4.35 24.52 11.16
CA ASP A 65 4.19 23.08 11.28
C ASP A 65 3.27 22.52 10.18
N TRP A 66 3.81 21.60 9.38
CA TRP A 66 3.11 20.96 8.27
C TRP A 66 2.04 19.97 8.78
N ALA A 67 2.28 19.34 9.94
CA ALA A 67 1.48 18.23 10.43
C ALA A 67 0.05 18.66 10.79
N LYS A 68 -0.16 19.91 11.21
CA LYS A 68 -1.49 20.48 11.49
C LYS A 68 -2.42 20.54 10.28
N PHE A 69 -1.87 20.54 9.07
CA PHE A 69 -2.65 20.54 7.84
C PHE A 69 -3.00 19.14 7.34
N VAL A 70 -2.49 18.10 7.99
CA VAL A 70 -2.64 16.70 7.58
C VAL A 70 -3.54 15.98 8.56
N LYS A 71 -4.70 15.50 8.13
CA LYS A 71 -5.61 14.67 8.95
C LYS A 71 -5.11 13.24 9.08
N ASN A 72 -4.59 12.67 8.00
CA ASN A 72 -4.13 11.28 7.96
C ASN A 72 -3.18 11.03 6.78
N ILE A 73 -2.37 9.99 6.91
CA ILE A 73 -1.48 9.48 5.85
C ILE A 73 -1.70 7.98 5.75
N LYS A 74 -1.96 7.48 4.53
CA LYS A 74 -1.98 6.04 4.25
C LYS A 74 -0.94 5.67 3.23
N PHE A 75 -0.14 4.67 3.56
CA PHE A 75 0.80 4.01 2.67
C PHE A 75 0.16 2.76 2.03
N LEU A 76 0.29 2.65 0.71
CA LEU A 76 -0.31 1.60 -0.11
C LEU A 76 0.74 0.62 -0.64
N LYS A 77 0.27 -0.53 -1.18
CA LYS A 77 1.12 -1.65 -1.63
C LYS A 77 2.20 -1.24 -2.65
N ASN A 78 1.88 -0.30 -3.54
CA ASN A 78 2.72 0.12 -4.67
C ASN A 78 3.63 1.32 -4.33
N ASN A 79 4.02 1.49 -3.07
CA ASN A 79 4.81 2.64 -2.60
C ASN A 79 4.13 3.99 -2.89
N GLN A 80 2.80 3.99 -2.84
CA GLN A 80 1.98 5.18 -3.02
C GLN A 80 1.48 5.67 -1.66
N VAL A 81 1.30 6.98 -1.55
CA VAL A 81 0.73 7.66 -0.41
C VAL A 81 -0.64 8.23 -0.76
N GLU A 82 -1.61 8.02 0.10
CA GLU A 82 -2.80 8.86 0.17
C GLU A 82 -2.65 9.83 1.33
N LEU A 83 -2.66 11.12 1.00
CA LEU A 83 -2.58 12.20 1.96
C LEU A 83 -3.96 12.81 2.15
N TYR A 84 -4.46 12.80 3.38
CA TYR A 84 -5.74 13.40 3.73
C TYR A 84 -5.45 14.70 4.48
N VAL A 85 -5.87 15.83 3.93
CA VAL A 85 -5.56 17.16 4.45
C VAL A 85 -6.79 17.86 5.05
N THR A 86 -6.55 18.91 5.83
CA THR A 86 -7.60 19.78 6.37
C THR A 86 -8.13 20.75 5.32
N SER A 87 -9.31 21.32 5.54
CA SER A 87 -9.88 22.35 4.66
C SER A 87 -8.97 23.57 4.51
N SER A 88 -8.31 23.98 5.61
CA SER A 88 -7.34 25.09 5.62
C SER A 88 -6.16 24.89 4.68
N PHE A 89 -5.84 23.64 4.28
CA PHE A 89 -4.80 23.37 3.30
C PHE A 89 -5.10 23.99 1.92
N LYS A 90 -6.39 24.04 1.52
CA LYS A 90 -6.79 24.57 0.20
C LYS A 90 -6.56 26.07 0.07
N GLU A 91 -6.61 26.77 1.19
CA GLU A 91 -6.41 28.23 1.28
C GLU A 91 -4.93 28.63 1.17
N LEU A 92 -4.01 27.65 1.22
CA LEU A 92 -2.58 27.91 1.14
C LEU A 92 -2.11 28.16 -0.30
N LYS A 93 -1.04 28.96 -0.43
CA LYS A 93 -0.33 29.14 -1.70
C LYS A 93 0.26 27.81 -2.19
N SER A 94 0.45 27.66 -3.50
CA SER A 94 0.97 26.42 -4.10
C SER A 94 2.26 25.96 -3.42
N SER A 95 3.23 26.85 -3.25
CA SER A 95 4.53 26.52 -2.63
C SER A 95 4.40 25.98 -1.20
N GLN A 96 3.44 26.49 -0.42
CA GLN A 96 3.17 26.00 0.94
C GLN A 96 2.53 24.61 0.91
N ARG A 97 1.58 24.39 0.01
CA ARG A 97 0.96 23.07 -0.21
C ARG A 97 2.00 22.04 -0.62
N GLU A 98 2.85 22.38 -1.58
CA GLU A 98 3.95 21.52 -2.05
C GLU A 98 4.90 21.17 -0.92
N ASN A 99 5.32 22.15 -0.11
CA ASN A 99 6.17 21.90 1.05
C ASN A 99 5.51 20.91 2.04
N ILE A 100 4.23 21.10 2.37
CA ILE A 100 3.50 20.20 3.29
C ILE A 100 3.47 18.77 2.74
N VAL A 101 3.19 18.61 1.44
CA VAL A 101 3.15 17.27 0.82
C VAL A 101 4.53 16.63 0.80
N ASN A 102 5.58 17.40 0.51
CA ASN A 102 6.97 16.91 0.54
C ASN A 102 7.39 16.47 1.95
N GLN A 103 7.02 17.23 2.98
CA GLN A 103 7.26 16.83 4.37
C GLN A 103 6.51 15.54 4.72
N ALA A 104 5.24 15.42 4.31
CA ALA A 104 4.45 14.20 4.53
C ALA A 104 5.04 12.97 3.80
N GLN A 105 5.55 13.14 2.57
CA GLN A 105 6.25 12.09 1.84
C GLN A 105 7.53 11.65 2.58
N LEU A 106 8.37 12.60 3.00
CA LEU A 106 9.61 12.30 3.71
C LEU A 106 9.34 11.62 5.06
N PHE A 107 8.34 12.10 5.79
CA PHE A 107 7.85 11.48 7.01
C PHE A 107 7.42 10.02 6.77
N THR A 108 6.67 9.79 5.69
CA THR A 108 6.21 8.45 5.31
C THR A 108 7.37 7.53 4.96
N LEU A 109 8.32 8.02 4.16
CA LEU A 109 9.53 7.28 3.77
C LEU A 109 10.27 6.77 5.00
N ARG A 110 10.63 7.67 5.92
CA ARG A 110 11.40 7.33 7.14
C ARG A 110 10.72 6.25 7.98
N ILE A 111 9.40 6.28 8.07
CA ILE A 111 8.65 5.29 8.86
C ILE A 111 8.57 3.96 8.10
N ALA A 112 8.17 3.98 6.82
CA ALA A 112 7.98 2.78 6.03
C ALA A 112 9.30 2.06 5.68
N ASP A 113 10.44 2.76 5.72
CA ASP A 113 11.75 2.24 5.37
C ASP A 113 12.14 1.00 6.19
N SER A 114 11.86 1.02 7.50
CA SER A 114 12.10 -0.13 8.40
C SER A 114 11.36 -1.42 8.02
N TRP A 115 10.45 -1.34 7.04
CA TRP A 115 9.80 -2.48 6.43
C TRP A 115 10.17 -2.67 4.96
N LYS A 116 10.40 -1.62 4.20
CA LYS A 116 10.43 -1.68 2.73
C LYS A 116 11.84 -1.64 2.15
N ASP A 117 12.84 -1.25 2.94
CA ASP A 117 14.25 -1.13 2.54
C ASP A 117 14.37 -0.29 1.24
N PHE A 118 13.95 0.98 1.31
CA PHE A 118 13.94 1.86 0.16
C PHE A 118 15.36 2.19 -0.30
N GLY A 119 15.58 2.19 -1.61
CA GLY A 119 16.83 2.65 -2.19
C GLY A 119 16.98 4.18 -2.15
N GLN A 120 18.21 4.66 -2.31
CA GLN A 120 18.53 6.10 -2.33
C GLN A 120 17.72 6.87 -3.39
N THR A 121 17.48 6.27 -4.55
CA THR A 121 16.66 6.86 -5.61
C THR A 121 15.25 7.17 -5.16
N THR A 122 14.62 6.28 -4.38
CA THR A 122 13.26 6.52 -3.85
C THR A 122 13.21 7.73 -2.89
N TYR A 123 14.28 7.96 -2.12
CA TYR A 123 14.39 9.17 -1.30
C TYR A 123 14.59 10.45 -2.14
N MET A 124 15.24 10.34 -3.31
CA MET A 124 15.43 11.46 -4.23
C MET A 124 14.18 11.75 -5.07
N ASP A 125 13.44 10.74 -5.48
CA ASP A 125 12.27 10.89 -6.33
C ASP A 125 11.01 11.21 -5.52
N GLY A 126 10.96 10.79 -4.25
CA GLY A 126 9.77 10.87 -3.42
C GLY A 126 8.77 9.73 -3.72
N LEU A 127 7.69 9.69 -2.94
CA LEU A 127 6.62 8.70 -3.11
C LEU A 127 5.50 9.27 -3.96
N ALA A 128 4.93 8.46 -4.87
CA ALA A 128 3.73 8.86 -5.60
C ALA A 128 2.60 9.20 -4.59
N THR A 129 2.03 10.40 -4.67
CA THR A 129 1.06 10.89 -3.68
C THR A 129 -0.24 11.31 -4.34
N ILE A 130 -1.37 10.88 -3.77
CA ILE A 130 -2.70 11.41 -4.09
C ILE A 130 -3.20 12.15 -2.86
N ILE A 131 -3.80 13.32 -3.07
CA ILE A 131 -4.15 14.26 -2.02
C ILE A 131 -5.67 14.44 -2.01
N PHE A 132 -6.26 14.26 -0.83
CA PHE A 132 -7.70 14.37 -0.59
C PHE A 132 -7.99 15.40 0.49
N CYS A 133 -9.01 16.22 0.29
CA CYS A 133 -9.58 17.12 1.29
C CYS A 133 -11.06 16.80 1.47
N ASP A 134 -11.48 16.44 2.69
CA ASP A 134 -12.87 16.12 3.01
C ASP A 134 -13.51 15.07 2.08
N GLY A 135 -12.73 14.07 1.66
CA GLY A 135 -13.14 13.02 0.73
C GLY A 135 -13.06 13.39 -0.75
N GLY A 136 -12.86 14.67 -1.08
CA GLY A 136 -12.67 15.14 -2.46
C GLY A 136 -11.20 15.10 -2.90
N TYR A 137 -10.95 14.71 -4.15
CA TYR A 137 -9.63 14.78 -4.78
C TYR A 137 -9.21 16.25 -5.02
N VAL A 138 -8.03 16.62 -4.52
CA VAL A 138 -7.50 18.01 -4.64
C VAL A 138 -6.17 18.08 -5.37
N GLY A 139 -5.45 16.98 -5.53
CA GLY A 139 -4.21 16.97 -6.28
C GLY A 139 -3.46 15.66 -6.18
N ARG A 140 -2.34 15.60 -6.90
CA ARG A 140 -1.44 14.46 -6.91
C ARG A 140 -0.03 14.88 -7.28
N SER A 141 0.94 14.04 -6.96
CA SER A 141 2.27 14.14 -7.51
C SER A 141 2.28 13.81 -9.01
N LYS A 142 3.24 14.36 -9.76
CA LYS A 142 3.45 13.99 -11.17
C LYS A 142 4.07 12.59 -11.26
N TYR A 143 3.88 11.94 -12.40
CA TYR A 143 4.25 10.53 -12.59
C TYR A 143 5.76 10.29 -12.66
N LEU A 144 6.52 11.24 -13.24
CA LEU A 144 7.98 11.13 -13.44
C LEU A 144 8.80 11.86 -12.37
N ASP A 145 8.16 12.76 -11.63
CA ASP A 145 8.78 13.48 -10.51
C ASP A 145 7.73 13.60 -9.41
N ASN A 146 7.89 12.83 -8.34
CA ASN A 146 6.90 12.82 -7.27
C ASN A 146 6.99 14.03 -6.34
N LYS A 147 7.96 14.94 -6.55
CA LYS A 147 8.11 16.21 -5.84
C LYS A 147 7.45 17.38 -6.55
N GLU A 148 7.00 17.17 -7.79
CA GLU A 148 6.15 18.11 -8.49
C GLU A 148 4.68 17.69 -8.39
N PHE A 149 3.77 18.68 -8.37
CA PHE A 149 2.35 18.43 -8.11
C PHE A 149 1.44 19.00 -9.20
N THR A 150 0.32 18.31 -9.41
CA THR A 150 -0.80 18.79 -10.20
C THR A 150 -1.99 18.99 -9.27
N TRP A 151 -2.51 20.21 -9.24
CA TRP A 151 -3.62 20.60 -8.38
C TRP A 151 -4.93 20.58 -9.17
N ASN A 152 -5.97 20.03 -8.55
CA ASN A 152 -7.33 20.19 -9.05
C ASN A 152 -7.79 21.63 -8.76
N LYS A 153 -8.28 22.32 -9.78
CA LYS A 153 -8.75 23.71 -9.65
C LYS A 153 -10.15 23.75 -9.04
#